data_AF-A0A7C6BI02-F1
#
_entry.id   AF-A0A7C6BI02-F1
#
_cell.length_a   1.000
_cell.length_b   1.000
_cell.length_c   1.000
_cell.angle_alpha   90.00
_cell.angle_beta   90.00
_cell.angle_gamma   90.00
#
_symmetry.space_group_name_H-M   'P 1'
#
loop_
_entity.id
_entity.type
_entity.pdbx_description
1 polymer ?
#
loop_
_entity_poly.entity_id
_entity_poly.type
_entity_poly.pdbx_seq_one_letter_code
_entity_poly.pdbx_strand_id
1 'polypeptide(L)' 'NLRKKYHLNVIVVLRDDKAISEITPDLVLQTEDILVVGGTNDAIKKFEKANEV' A
#
# COMPACT_ATOMS: atom_id res chain seq x y z
N ASN A 1 -2.49 7.95 -4.52
CA ASN A 1 -2.67 7.51 -5.94
C ASN A 1 -1.65 6.41 -6.31
N LEU A 2 -1.59 5.32 -5.52
CA LEU A 2 -0.60 4.23 -5.71
C LEU A 2 -0.78 3.49 -7.04
N ARG A 3 -2.02 3.15 -7.41
CA ARG A 3 -2.33 2.41 -8.64
C ARG A 3 -1.87 3.14 -9.90
N LYS A 4 -2.13 4.45 -10.01
CA LYS A 4 -1.73 5.23 -11.20
C LYS A 4 -0.23 5.52 -11.25
N LYS A 5 0.40 5.80 -10.10
CA LYS A 5 1.80 6.25 -10.06
C LYS A 5 2.81 5.10 -10.03
N TYR A 6 2.45 4.01 -9.37
CA TYR A 6 3.36 2.89 -9.10
C TYR A 6 2.82 1.55 -9.61
N HIS A 7 1.60 1.47 -10.16
CA HIS A 7 0.98 0.21 -10.57
C HIS A 7 0.86 -0.83 -9.44
N LEU A 8 0.79 -0.35 -8.19
CA LEU A 8 0.60 -1.16 -7.00
C LEU A 8 -0.85 -1.13 -6.56
N ASN A 9 -1.39 -2.30 -6.22
CA ASN A 9 -2.72 -2.46 -5.64
C ASN A 9 -2.58 -2.78 -4.15
N VAL A 10 -3.30 -2.06 -3.29
CA VAL A 10 -3.43 -2.43 -1.89
C VAL A 10 -4.36 -3.63 -1.80
N ILE A 11 -3.89 -4.68 -1.14
CA ILE A 11 -4.62 -5.94 -0.94
C ILE A 11 -5.24 -5.95 0.46
N VAL A 12 -4.47 -5.53 1.46
CA VAL A 12 -4.89 -5.49 2.87
C VAL A 12 -4.18 -4.35 3.59
N VAL A 13 -4.84 -3.78 4.59
CA VAL A 13 -4.21 -2.91 5.59
C VAL A 13 -4.29 -3.59 6.94
N LEU A 14 -3.16 -3.72 7.63
CA LEU A 14 -3.12 -4.20 9.01
C LEU A 14 -3.07 -2.99 9.94
N ARG A 15 -4.03 -2.90 10.86
CA ARG A 15 -4.15 -1.84 11.87
C ARG A 15 -4.63 -2.45 13.19
N ASP A 16 -3.93 -2.20 14.28
CA ASP A 16 -4.29 -2.68 15.63
C ASP A 16 -4.66 -4.18 15.65
N ASP A 17 -3.81 -5.03 15.07
CA ASP A 17 -3.99 -6.48 14.91
C ASP A 17 -5.20 -6.92 14.06
N LYS A 18 -5.86 -5.99 13.35
CA LYS A 18 -6.97 -6.28 12.44
C LYS A 18 -6.54 -6.17 11.00
N ALA A 19 -7.00 -7.12 10.18
CA ALA A 19 -6.87 -7.06 8.74
C ALA A 19 -8.11 -6.39 8.14
N ILE A 20 -7.91 -5.21 7.54
CA ILE A 20 -8.92 -4.49 6.77
C ILE A 20 -8.79 -4.95 5.31
N SER A 21 -9.72 -5.77 4.85
CA SER A 21 -9.77 -6.30 3.47
C SER A 21 -10.68 -5.48 2.55
N GLU A 22 -11.63 -4.72 3.09
CA GLU A 22 -12.50 -3.81 2.33
C GLU A 22 -11.78 -2.49 2.07
N ILE A 23 -10.90 -2.49 1.07
CA ILE A 23 -10.13 -1.31 0.68
C ILE A 23 -10.95 -0.45 -0.29
N THR A 24 -11.54 0.64 0.22
CA THR A 24 -12.22 1.65 -0.61
C THR A 24 -11.28 2.82 -0.96
N PRO A 25 -11.59 3.62 -2.00
CA PRO A 25 -10.82 4.82 -2.33
C PRO A 25 -10.78 5.87 -1.22
N ASP A 26 -11.77 5.85 -0.32
CA ASP A 26 -11.92 6.80 0.79
C ASP A 26 -11.17 6.36 2.07
N LEU A 27 -10.54 5.19 2.04
CA LEU A 27 -9.74 4.70 3.16
C LEU A 27 -8.57 5.65 3.45
N VAL A 28 -8.54 6.18 4.68
CA VAL A 28 -7.44 7.02 5.17
C VAL A 28 -6.44 6.13 5.92
N LEU A 29 -5.20 6.17 5.45
CA LEU A 29 -4.06 5.47 6.04
C LEU A 29 -3.56 6.22 7.28
N GLN A 30 -3.21 5.48 8.32
CA GLN A 30 -2.59 5.98 9.54
C GLN A 30 -1.09 5.65 9.52
N THR A 31 -0.31 6.38 10.32
CA THR A 31 1.16 6.27 10.31
C THR A 31 1.65 4.86 10.64
N GLU A 32 0.97 4.18 11.57
CA GLU A 32 1.34 2.83 12.02
C GLU A 32 0.69 1.71 11.17
N ASP A 33 -0.03 2.06 10.10
CA ASP A 33 -0.63 1.06 9.24
C ASP A 33 0.44 0.29 8.47
N ILE A 34 0.31 -1.04 8.47
CA ILE A 34 1.09 -1.89 7.58
C ILE A 34 0.27 -2.13 6.32
N LEU A 35 0.76 -1.63 5.18
CA LEU A 35 0.16 -1.86 3.87
C LEU A 35 0.71 -3.13 3.23
N VAL A 36 -0.18 -4.07 2.90
CA VAL A 36 0.15 -5.19 2.02
C VAL A 36 -0.26 -4.82 0.60
N VAL A 37 0.73 -4.71 -0.28
CA VAL A 37 0.55 -4.33 -1.68
C VAL A 37 0.93 -5.46 -2.63
N GLY A 38 0.21 -5.57 -3.74
CA GLY A 38 0.53 -6.46 -4.85
C GLY A 38 0.89 -5.68 -6.12
N GLY A 39 1.90 -6.16 -6.82
CA GLY A 39 2.38 -5.63 -8.10
C GLY A 39 3.59 -6.40 -8.61
N THR A 40 4.20 -5.92 -9.69
CA THR A 40 5.45 -6.51 -10.19
C THR A 40 6.64 -6.14 -9.29
N ASN A 41 7.70 -6.96 -9.30
CA ASN A 41 8.93 -6.66 -8.55
C ASN A 41 9.53 -5.30 -8.92
N ASP A 42 9.47 -4.91 -10.19
CA ASP A 42 9.99 -3.61 -10.65
C ASP A 42 9.16 -2.44 -10.12
N ALA A 43 7.83 -2.60 -10.06
CA ALA A 43 6.93 -1.63 -9.47
C ALA A 43 7.19 -1.44 -7.97
N ILE A 44 7.42 -2.53 -7.25
CA ILE A 44 7.77 -2.53 -5.82
C ILE A 44 9.10 -1.80 -5.61
N LYS A 45 10.16 -2.18 -6.33
CA LYS A 45 11.48 -1.52 -6.23
C LYS A 45 11.43 -0.02 -6.54
N LYS A 46 10.62 0.38 -7.53
CA LYS A 46 10.42 1.79 -7.88
C LYS A 46 9.71 2.56 -6.77
N PHE A 47 8.78 1.92 -6.08
CA PHE A 47 8.10 2.51 -4.93
C PHE A 47 9.05 2.65 -3.73
N GLU A 48 9.82 1.63 -3.41
CA GLU A 48 10.81 1.65 -2.32
C GLU A 48 11.84 2.77 -2.52
N LYS A 49 12.52 2.81 -3.68
CA LYS A 49 13.51 3.85 -4.00
C LYS A 49 12.97 5.28 -3.92
N ALA A 50 11.70 5.48 -4.21
CA ALA A 50 11.09 6.81 -4.18
C ALA A 50 10.75 7.29 -2.76
N ASN A 51 10.79 6.40 -1.78
CA ASN A 51 10.43 6.66 -0.38
C ASN A 51 11.49 6.17 0.62
N GLU A 52 12.70 5.81 0.14
CA GLU A 52 13.88 5.70 1.00
C GLU A 52 14.14 7.08 1.63
N VAL A 53 14.19 7.12 2.97
CA VAL A 53 14.46 8.31 3.79
C VAL A 53 15.96 8.46 4.00
#